data_AF-A0A5Q0BFD5-F1
#
_entry.id   AF-A0A5Q0BFD5-F1
#
_cell.length_a   1.000
_cell.length_b   1.000
_cell.length_c   1.000
_cell.angle_alpha   90.00
_cell.angle_beta   90.00
_cell.angle_gamma   90.00
#
_symmetry.space_group_name_H-M   'P 1'
#
loop_
_entity.id
_entity.type
_entity.pdbx_description
1 polymer ?
#
loop_
_entity_poly.entity_id
_entity_poly.type
_entity_poly.pdbx_seq_one_letter_code
_entity_poly.pdbx_strand_id
1 'polypeptide(L)'
;MDLLDFEGQDLYFDKPQHPEIDALILKSSALYAEDGGELPLLEACALEPESLTVLVALYRFYYYQHRLEDALEVSRRVLAITGRDLGFPPDWQALQTGHVEQAITQSMTLLRFHLLCLKAAAFVQLRLGRLETGKSMLQKLVALDSNNRLGAQQLLDVLDIAEENDTIPKPLKC
;
A
#
# COMPACT_ATOMS: atom_id res chain seq x y z
N MET A 1 7.88 22.55 -4.23
CA MET A 1 7.37 21.88 -3.01
C MET A 1 7.66 20.41 -3.17
N ASP A 2 8.64 19.87 -2.46
CA ASP A 2 9.10 18.48 -2.60
C ASP A 2 8.16 17.53 -1.85
N LEU A 3 7.77 16.44 -2.50
CA LEU A 3 6.98 15.41 -1.84
C LEU A 3 7.93 14.60 -0.94
N LEU A 4 9.19 14.40 -1.31
CA LEU A 4 10.18 13.57 -0.60
C LEU A 4 10.75 14.16 0.68
N ASP A 5 10.34 15.38 1.04
CA ASP A 5 10.83 16.06 2.22
C ASP A 5 10.07 15.57 3.47
N PHE A 6 10.81 15.07 4.46
CA PHE A 6 10.29 14.45 5.68
C PHE A 6 10.37 15.39 6.91
N GLU A 7 10.75 16.66 6.71
CA GLU A 7 10.99 17.54 7.85
C GLU A 7 9.68 17.89 8.60
N GLY A 8 9.50 17.28 9.77
CA GLY A 8 8.67 17.80 10.86
C GLY A 8 7.22 17.29 10.99
N GLN A 9 6.83 16.19 10.34
CA GLN A 9 5.49 15.58 10.51
C GLN A 9 5.58 14.12 10.95
N ASP A 10 4.79 13.76 11.98
CA ASP A 10 4.68 12.40 12.53
C ASP A 10 4.35 11.37 11.44
N LEU A 11 5.11 10.28 11.43
CA LEU A 11 4.90 9.12 10.58
C LEU A 11 3.78 8.25 11.17
N TYR A 12 3.22 7.36 10.35
CA TYR A 12 2.13 6.48 10.79
C TYR A 12 2.50 5.58 11.98
N PHE A 13 3.81 5.38 12.22
CA PHE A 13 4.37 4.59 13.32
C PHE A 13 4.78 5.42 14.55
N ASP A 14 4.65 6.75 14.50
CA ASP A 14 4.95 7.63 15.64
C ASP A 14 3.75 7.78 16.60
N LYS A 15 2.59 7.22 16.24
CA LYS A 15 1.40 7.21 17.09
C LYS A 15 1.62 6.29 18.30
N PRO A 16 1.20 6.69 19.51
CA PRO A 16 1.21 5.79 20.67
C PRO A 16 0.40 4.52 20.38
N GLN A 17 0.99 3.37 20.67
CA GLN A 17 0.38 2.07 20.46
C GLN A 17 0.49 1.20 21.72
N HIS A 18 -0.33 0.16 21.80
CA HIS A 18 -0.29 -0.80 22.88
C HIS A 18 1.14 -1.37 23.04
N PRO A 19 1.74 -1.36 24.26
CA PRO A 19 3.13 -1.77 24.46
C PRO A 19 3.46 -3.19 23.97
N GLU A 20 2.46 -4.08 23.93
CA GLU A 20 2.62 -5.45 23.44
C GLU A 20 2.77 -5.55 21.91
N ILE A 21 2.36 -4.53 21.14
CA ILE A 21 2.43 -4.57 19.67
C ILE A 21 3.88 -4.69 19.20
N ASP A 22 4.80 -3.92 19.78
CA ASP A 22 6.22 -4.00 19.42
C ASP A 22 6.82 -5.38 19.73
N ALA A 23 6.45 -5.95 20.88
CA ALA A 23 6.88 -7.29 21.26
C ALA A 23 6.35 -8.37 20.31
N LEU A 24 5.09 -8.25 19.86
CA LEU A 24 4.46 -9.17 18.93
C LEU A 24 5.03 -9.05 17.51
N ILE A 25 5.31 -7.84 17.02
CA ILE A 25 5.98 -7.62 15.72
C ILE A 25 7.41 -8.18 15.75
N LEU A 26 8.14 -7.97 16.86
CA LEU A 26 9.47 -8.54 17.03
C LEU A 26 9.43 -10.08 17.06
N LYS A 27 8.48 -10.66 17.79
CA LYS A 27 8.25 -12.11 17.84
C LYS A 27 7.91 -12.68 16.46
N SER A 28 7.04 -12.02 15.70
CA SER A 28 6.75 -12.40 14.31
C SER A 28 8.02 -12.44 13.45
N SER A 29 8.86 -11.40 13.56
CA SER A 29 10.10 -11.29 12.79
C SER A 29 11.08 -12.41 13.13
N ALA A 30 11.18 -12.79 14.40
CA ALA A 30 12.02 -13.92 14.84
C ALA A 30 11.53 -15.27 14.29
N LEU A 31 10.21 -15.44 14.15
CA LEU A 31 9.59 -16.67 13.65
C LEU A 31 9.45 -16.71 12.12
N TYR A 32 9.96 -15.69 11.40
CA TYR A 32 9.77 -15.56 9.96
C TYR A 32 10.32 -16.75 9.17
N ALA A 33 11.47 -17.30 9.57
CA ALA A 33 12.10 -18.43 8.89
C ALA A 33 11.40 -19.79 9.12
N GLU A 34 10.49 -19.85 10.09
CA GLU A 34 9.86 -21.09 10.57
C GLU A 34 8.36 -21.15 10.24
N ASP A 35 7.88 -20.31 9.31
CA ASP A 35 6.46 -20.14 8.96
C ASP A 35 5.53 -19.78 10.14
N GLY A 36 6.08 -19.43 11.30
CA GLY A 36 5.34 -19.11 12.53
C GLY A 36 5.06 -17.62 12.74
N GLY A 37 5.47 -16.76 11.81
CA GLY A 37 5.40 -15.30 11.95
C GLY A 37 3.99 -14.70 11.87
N GLU A 38 2.99 -15.43 11.38
CA GLU A 38 1.63 -14.92 11.19
C GLU A 38 0.87 -14.71 12.51
N LEU A 39 0.90 -15.70 13.40
CA LEU A 39 0.09 -15.69 14.62
C LEU A 39 0.37 -14.46 15.51
N PRO A 40 1.64 -14.08 15.80
CA PRO A 40 1.91 -12.86 16.57
C PRO A 40 1.38 -11.58 15.91
N LEU A 41 1.38 -11.50 14.57
CA LEU A 41 0.83 -10.35 13.86
C LEU A 41 -0.70 -10.29 13.94
N LEU A 42 -1.36 -11.46 13.91
CA LEU A 42 -2.80 -11.55 14.12
C LEU A 42 -3.18 -11.20 15.56
N GLU A 43 -2.40 -11.62 16.55
CA GLU A 43 -2.54 -11.20 17.96
C GLU A 43 -2.42 -9.67 18.07
N ALA A 44 -1.42 -9.06 17.45
CA ALA A 44 -1.26 -7.60 17.43
C ALA A 44 -2.44 -6.90 16.75
N CYS A 45 -2.97 -7.49 15.68
CA CYS A 45 -4.13 -6.94 14.96
C CYS A 45 -5.42 -7.09 15.76
N ALA A 46 -5.54 -8.10 16.63
CA ALA A 46 -6.66 -8.22 17.55
C ALA A 46 -6.63 -7.16 18.66
N LEU A 47 -5.43 -6.75 19.10
CA LEU A 47 -5.26 -5.65 20.07
C LEU A 47 -5.61 -4.30 19.45
N GLU A 48 -5.07 -4.00 18.26
CA GLU A 48 -5.34 -2.75 17.53
C GLU A 48 -5.63 -3.00 16.04
N PRO A 49 -6.92 -3.22 15.67
CA PRO A 49 -7.30 -3.61 14.31
C PRO A 49 -7.01 -2.57 13.22
N GLU A 50 -6.90 -1.29 13.59
CA GLU A 50 -6.62 -0.19 12.68
C GLU A 50 -5.19 0.36 12.81
N SER A 51 -4.32 -0.30 13.58
CA SER A 51 -2.91 0.12 13.71
C SER A 51 -2.20 -0.02 12.36
N LEU A 52 -1.80 1.12 11.78
CA LEU A 52 -1.07 1.16 10.52
C LEU A 52 0.29 0.44 10.62
N THR A 53 0.94 0.48 11.78
CA THR A 53 2.17 -0.27 12.06
C THR A 53 1.95 -1.78 11.92
N VAL A 54 0.89 -2.31 12.56
CA VAL A 54 0.53 -3.73 12.49
C VAL A 54 0.14 -4.13 11.07
N LEU A 55 -0.68 -3.32 10.40
CA LEU A 55 -1.10 -3.59 9.03
C LEU A 55 0.08 -3.59 8.04
N VAL A 56 1.05 -2.69 8.20
CA VAL A 56 2.28 -2.70 7.39
C VAL A 56 3.10 -3.96 7.65
N ALA A 57 3.21 -4.41 8.91
CA ALA A 57 3.90 -5.65 9.25
C ALA A 57 3.21 -6.88 8.61
N LEU A 58 1.88 -6.98 8.70
CA LEU A 58 1.08 -8.02 8.03
C LEU A 58 1.25 -7.99 6.51
N TYR A 59 1.17 -6.81 5.89
CA TYR A 59 1.37 -6.66 4.45
C TYR A 59 2.73 -7.22 4.03
N ARG A 60 3.81 -6.84 4.73
CA ARG A 60 5.18 -7.30 4.42
C ARG A 60 5.32 -8.80 4.61
N PHE A 61 4.78 -9.34 5.69
CA PHE A 61 4.77 -10.77 5.96
C PHE A 61 4.12 -11.54 4.79
N TYR A 62 2.88 -11.20 4.41
CA TYR A 62 2.18 -11.87 3.32
C TYR A 62 2.87 -11.68 1.97
N TYR A 63 3.34 -10.46 1.70
CA TYR A 63 3.99 -10.14 0.44
C TYR A 63 5.28 -10.95 0.22
N TYR A 64 6.13 -11.07 1.25
CA TYR A 64 7.37 -11.84 1.15
C TYR A 64 7.15 -13.35 1.17
N GLN A 65 6.08 -13.83 1.81
CA GLN A 65 5.64 -15.23 1.76
C GLN A 65 4.85 -15.57 0.46
N HIS A 66 4.82 -14.66 -0.53
CA HIS A 66 4.09 -14.84 -1.79
C HIS A 66 2.56 -15.04 -1.63
N ARG A 67 1.99 -14.69 -0.48
CA ARG A 67 0.55 -14.70 -0.18
C ARG A 67 -0.10 -13.40 -0.67
N LEU A 68 -0.13 -13.23 -1.98
CA LEU A 68 -0.47 -11.95 -2.61
C LEU A 68 -1.93 -11.52 -2.41
N GLU A 69 -2.88 -12.45 -2.32
CA GLU A 69 -4.27 -12.09 -2.01
C GLU A 69 -4.43 -11.53 -0.59
N ASP A 70 -3.73 -12.13 0.38
CA ASP A 70 -3.75 -11.64 1.77
C ASP A 70 -3.08 -10.27 1.87
N ALA A 71 -1.95 -10.07 1.17
CA ALA A 71 -1.31 -8.77 1.08
C ALA A 71 -2.23 -7.71 0.45
N LEU A 72 -3.03 -8.09 -0.56
CA LEU A 72 -4.00 -7.19 -1.19
C LEU A 72 -5.12 -6.81 -0.22
N GLU A 73 -5.62 -7.76 0.57
CA GLU A 73 -6.66 -7.49 1.56
C GLU A 73 -6.18 -6.53 2.65
N VAL A 74 -4.96 -6.74 3.15
CA VAL A 74 -4.35 -5.79 4.09
C VAL A 74 -4.19 -4.41 3.47
N SER A 75 -3.78 -4.33 2.20
CA SER A 75 -3.66 -3.05 1.49
C SER A 75 -5.00 -2.32 1.37
N ARG A 76 -6.10 -3.04 1.12
CA ARG A 76 -7.45 -2.45 1.09
C ARG A 76 -7.84 -1.86 2.45
N ARG A 77 -7.53 -2.56 3.54
CA ARG A 77 -7.78 -2.05 4.91
C ARG A 77 -6.99 -0.77 5.17
N VAL A 78 -5.70 -0.75 4.82
CA VAL A 78 -4.87 0.46 4.96
C VAL A 78 -5.43 1.62 4.13
N LEU A 79 -5.83 1.38 2.88
CA LEU A 79 -6.44 2.40 2.01
C LEU A 79 -7.75 2.93 2.58
N ALA A 80 -8.58 2.08 3.16
CA ALA A 80 -9.84 2.49 3.79
C ALA A 80 -9.60 3.39 5.02
N ILE A 81 -8.67 3.00 5.91
CA ILE A 81 -8.32 3.77 7.12
C ILE A 81 -7.73 5.12 6.72
N THR A 82 -6.68 5.11 5.91
CA THR A 82 -5.98 6.32 5.51
C THR A 82 -6.85 7.23 4.63
N GLY A 83 -7.69 6.66 3.77
CA GLY A 83 -8.64 7.40 2.96
C GLY A 83 -9.70 8.09 3.81
N ARG A 84 -10.29 7.39 4.79
CA ARG A 84 -11.22 7.99 5.76
C ARG A 84 -10.56 9.14 6.51
N ASP A 85 -9.35 8.91 7.02
CA ASP A 85 -8.61 9.92 7.80
C ASP A 85 -8.27 11.16 6.95
N LEU A 86 -8.03 11.00 5.64
CA LEU A 86 -7.77 12.10 4.68
C LEU A 86 -9.03 12.70 4.03
N GLY A 87 -10.22 12.19 4.35
CA GLY A 87 -11.48 12.63 3.73
C GLY A 87 -11.63 12.22 2.26
N PHE A 88 -11.00 11.13 1.83
CA PHE A 88 -11.08 10.60 0.47
C PHE A 88 -12.34 9.76 0.26
N PRO A 89 -12.82 9.65 -1.00
CA PRO A 89 -13.85 8.68 -1.33
C PRO A 89 -13.37 7.25 -1.05
N PRO A 90 -14.28 6.33 -0.68
CA PRO A 90 -13.93 4.94 -0.38
C PRO A 90 -13.41 4.17 -1.61
N ASP A 91 -13.85 4.58 -2.81
CA ASP A 91 -13.34 4.05 -4.07
C ASP A 91 -12.21 4.94 -4.60
N TRP A 92 -11.02 4.35 -4.77
CA TRP A 92 -9.85 5.02 -5.34
C TRP A 92 -10.10 5.54 -6.76
N GLN A 93 -11.04 4.95 -7.52
CA GLN A 93 -11.40 5.43 -8.84
C GLN A 93 -12.04 6.83 -8.81
N ALA A 94 -12.77 7.13 -7.74
CA ALA A 94 -13.39 8.42 -7.50
C ALA A 94 -12.42 9.47 -6.95
N LEU A 95 -11.17 9.09 -6.62
CA LEU A 95 -10.16 10.03 -6.15
C LEU A 95 -9.78 11.02 -7.27
N GLN A 96 -9.72 12.30 -6.90
CA GLN A 96 -9.47 13.43 -7.80
C GLN A 96 -8.38 14.34 -7.20
N THR A 97 -7.74 15.13 -8.05
CA THR A 97 -6.67 16.07 -7.67
C THR A 97 -7.08 17.03 -6.55
N GLY A 98 -8.33 17.53 -6.56
CA GLY A 98 -8.83 18.42 -5.51
C GLY A 98 -8.85 17.77 -4.11
N HIS A 99 -9.08 16.45 -4.01
CA HIS A 99 -8.97 15.74 -2.73
C HIS A 99 -7.51 15.71 -2.25
N VAL A 100 -6.56 15.44 -3.16
CA VAL A 100 -5.12 15.42 -2.85
C VAL A 100 -4.65 16.80 -2.39
N GLU A 101 -5.07 17.87 -3.08
CA GLU A 101 -4.76 19.26 -2.70
C GLU A 101 -5.28 19.60 -1.30
N GLN A 102 -6.50 19.17 -0.97
CA GLN A 102 -7.05 19.34 0.39
C GLN A 102 -6.24 18.54 1.42
N ALA A 103 -5.91 17.27 1.13
CA ALA A 103 -5.14 16.40 2.02
C ALA A 103 -3.73 16.92 2.32
N ILE A 104 -3.08 17.64 1.38
CA ILE A 104 -1.79 18.30 1.61
C ILE A 104 -1.85 19.25 2.81
N THR A 105 -2.96 19.98 2.97
CA THR A 105 -3.14 20.92 4.08
C THR A 105 -3.39 20.23 5.42
N GLN A 106 -3.85 18.97 5.39
CA GLN A 106 -4.16 18.19 6.57
C GLN A 106 -2.95 17.40 7.07
N SER A 107 -2.33 16.59 6.20
CA SER A 107 -1.15 15.80 6.53
C SER A 107 -0.47 15.34 5.25
N MET A 108 0.72 15.89 4.98
CA MET A 108 1.54 15.46 3.85
C MET A 108 2.02 14.03 4.06
N THR A 109 2.44 13.68 5.27
CA THR A 109 2.95 12.35 5.59
C THR A 109 1.90 11.26 5.37
N LEU A 110 0.67 11.46 5.85
CA LEU A 110 -0.40 10.49 5.68
C LEU A 110 -0.85 10.37 4.22
N LEU A 111 -0.92 11.50 3.50
CA LEU A 111 -1.20 11.51 2.07
C LEU A 111 -0.19 10.67 1.28
N ARG A 112 1.09 10.89 1.53
CA ARG A 112 2.18 10.14 0.89
C ARG A 112 2.06 8.65 1.18
N PHE A 113 1.81 8.31 2.45
CA PHE A 113 1.60 6.93 2.86
C PHE A 113 0.41 6.29 2.14
N HIS A 114 -0.73 6.98 2.04
CA HIS A 114 -1.90 6.50 1.29
C HIS A 114 -1.57 6.21 -0.18
N LEU A 115 -0.92 7.15 -0.88
CA LEU A 115 -0.59 6.98 -2.29
C LEU A 115 0.47 5.89 -2.52
N LEU A 116 1.43 5.72 -1.60
CA LEU A 116 2.36 4.59 -1.62
C LEU A 116 1.65 3.25 -1.40
N CYS A 117 0.66 3.20 -0.50
CA CYS A 117 -0.17 2.01 -0.32
C CYS A 117 -0.99 1.69 -1.58
N LEU A 118 -1.53 2.71 -2.25
CA LEU A 118 -2.24 2.53 -3.52
C LEU A 118 -1.31 1.97 -4.60
N LYS A 119 -0.06 2.45 -4.65
CA LYS A 119 0.97 1.93 -5.56
C LYS A 119 1.32 0.47 -5.25
N ALA A 120 1.47 0.14 -3.97
CA ALA A 120 1.73 -1.23 -3.52
C ALA A 120 0.59 -2.18 -3.92
N ALA A 121 -0.66 -1.77 -3.70
CA ALA A 121 -1.83 -2.53 -4.13
C ALA A 121 -1.87 -2.73 -5.65
N ALA A 122 -1.55 -1.69 -6.44
CA ALA A 122 -1.43 -1.80 -7.89
C ALA A 122 -0.38 -2.85 -8.29
N PHE A 123 0.78 -2.84 -7.65
CA PHE A 123 1.84 -3.82 -7.90
C PHE A 123 1.43 -5.25 -7.55
N VAL A 124 0.71 -5.45 -6.43
CA VAL A 124 0.17 -6.75 -6.05
C VAL A 124 -0.84 -7.25 -7.09
N GLN A 125 -1.74 -6.38 -7.59
CA GLN A 125 -2.67 -6.73 -8.66
C GLN A 125 -1.94 -7.21 -9.93
N LEU A 126 -0.86 -6.50 -10.33
CA LEU A 126 -0.03 -6.92 -11.46
C LEU A 126 0.60 -8.29 -11.23
N ARG A 127 1.14 -8.54 -10.03
CA ARG A 127 1.74 -9.85 -9.68
C ARG A 127 0.72 -10.99 -9.60
N LEU A 128 -0.55 -10.68 -9.35
CA LEU A 128 -1.66 -11.62 -9.42
C LEU A 128 -2.17 -11.84 -10.85
N GLY A 129 -1.58 -11.21 -11.87
CA GLY A 129 -2.02 -11.28 -13.26
C GLY A 129 -3.26 -10.43 -13.58
N ARG A 130 -3.71 -9.59 -12.64
CA ARG A 130 -4.85 -8.67 -12.81
C ARG A 130 -4.37 -7.36 -13.44
N LEU A 131 -3.88 -7.47 -14.66
CA LEU A 131 -3.15 -6.41 -15.35
C LEU A 131 -3.98 -5.15 -15.55
N GLU A 132 -5.21 -5.28 -16.05
CA GLU A 132 -6.11 -4.15 -16.26
C GLU A 132 -6.33 -3.33 -14.98
N THR A 133 -6.59 -4.01 -13.86
CA THR A 133 -6.77 -3.34 -12.56
C THR A 133 -5.48 -2.68 -12.09
N GLY A 134 -4.35 -3.38 -12.16
CA GLY A 134 -3.06 -2.83 -11.76
C GLY A 134 -2.66 -1.60 -12.60
N LYS A 135 -2.83 -1.67 -13.92
CA LYS A 135 -2.61 -0.55 -14.84
C LYS A 135 -3.51 0.64 -14.52
N SER A 136 -4.80 0.41 -14.33
CA SER A 136 -5.77 1.47 -14.01
C SER A 136 -5.42 2.20 -12.70
N MET A 137 -4.95 1.47 -11.68
CA MET A 137 -4.48 2.06 -10.42
C MET A 137 -3.21 2.90 -10.62
N LEU A 138 -2.24 2.44 -11.42
CA LEU A 138 -1.03 3.21 -11.73
C LEU A 138 -1.34 4.47 -12.54
N GLN A 139 -2.22 4.38 -13.53
CA GLN A 139 -2.68 5.54 -14.30
C GLN A 139 -3.37 6.57 -13.41
N LYS A 140 -4.19 6.11 -12.44
CA LYS A 140 -4.77 7.01 -11.44
C LYS A 140 -3.69 7.70 -10.62
N LEU A 141 -2.67 6.98 -10.17
CA LEU A 141 -1.54 7.58 -9.43
C LEU A 141 -0.82 8.64 -10.26
N VAL A 142 -0.55 8.40 -11.54
CA VAL A 142 0.07 9.39 -12.44
C VAL A 142 -0.82 10.64 -12.58
N ALA A 143 -2.14 10.47 -12.68
CA ALA A 143 -3.07 11.59 -12.76
C ALA A 143 -3.10 12.43 -11.46
N LEU A 144 -2.87 11.80 -10.30
CA LEU A 144 -2.86 12.45 -8.99
C LEU A 144 -1.50 13.07 -8.62
N ASP A 145 -0.41 12.51 -9.14
CA ASP A 145 0.98 12.97 -8.96
C ASP A 145 1.61 13.30 -10.31
N SER A 146 1.26 14.47 -10.85
CA SER A 146 1.72 14.94 -12.17
C SER A 146 3.24 15.11 -12.28
N ASN A 147 3.95 15.21 -11.15
CA ASN A 147 5.41 15.28 -11.12
C ASN A 147 6.07 13.88 -11.01
N ASN A 148 5.27 12.81 -10.99
CA ASN A 148 5.70 11.42 -10.92
C ASN A 148 6.72 11.14 -9.80
N ARG A 149 6.55 11.78 -8.65
CA ARG A 149 7.45 11.68 -7.50
C ARG A 149 7.32 10.34 -6.79
N LEU A 150 6.17 9.68 -6.93
CA LEU A 150 5.94 8.32 -6.48
C LEU A 150 6.42 7.28 -7.46
N GLY A 151 6.84 7.67 -8.67
CA GLY A 151 7.40 6.78 -9.68
C GLY A 151 6.41 5.74 -10.22
N ALA A 152 5.16 6.13 -10.45
CA ALA A 152 4.13 5.27 -11.03
C ALA A 152 4.26 5.17 -12.56
N GLN A 153 4.73 6.24 -13.22
CA GLN A 153 4.94 6.24 -14.67
C GLN A 153 5.96 5.20 -15.10
N GLN A 154 7.08 5.05 -14.38
CA GLN A 154 8.11 4.06 -14.72
C GLN A 154 7.56 2.62 -14.68
N LEU A 155 6.59 2.33 -13.82
CA LEU A 155 5.95 1.01 -13.79
C LEU A 155 5.03 0.80 -15.00
N LEU A 156 4.31 1.85 -15.44
CA LEU A 156 3.54 1.79 -16.68
C LEU A 156 4.44 1.57 -17.89
N ASP A 157 5.54 2.32 -17.99
CA ASP A 157 6.49 2.20 -19.10
C ASP A 157 7.05 0.76 -19.21
N VAL A 158 7.36 0.12 -18.07
CA VAL A 158 7.80 -1.29 -18.03
C VAL A 158 6.70 -2.25 -18.50
N LEU A 159 5.44 -1.99 -18.15
CA LEU A 159 4.32 -2.82 -18.60
C LEU A 159 4.09 -2.68 -20.10
N ASP A 160 4.19 -1.46 -20.64
CA ASP A 160 4.01 -1.21 -22.08
C ASP A 160 5.12 -1.90 -22.88
N ILE A 161 6.38 -1.83 -22.43
CA ILE A 161 7.49 -2.59 -23.01
C ILE A 161 7.22 -4.11 -22.94
N ALA A 162 6.67 -4.61 -21.83
CA ALA A 162 6.40 -6.03 -21.68
C ALA A 162 5.29 -6.52 -22.63
N GLU A 163 4.28 -5.68 -22.91
CA GLU A 163 3.22 -5.94 -23.88
C GLU A 163 3.73 -5.95 -25.32
N GLU A 164 4.54 -4.96 -25.68
CA GLU A 164 5.16 -4.86 -27.00
C GLU A 164 6.02 -6.09 -27.32
N ASN A 165 6.69 -6.65 -26.31
CA ASN A 165 7.53 -7.83 -26.46
C ASN A 165 6.77 -9.18 -26.31
N ASP A 166 5.43 -9.17 -26.16
CA ASP A 166 4.59 -10.35 -25.86
C ASP A 166 5.10 -11.18 -24.66
N THR A 167 5.79 -10.52 -23.72
CA THR A 167 6.38 -11.16 -22.52
C THR A 167 5.41 -11.20 -21.34
N ILE A 168 4.27 -10.54 -21.47
CA ILE A 168 3.20 -10.64 -20.48
C ILE A 168 2.51 -11.99 -20.64
N PRO A 169 2.46 -12.83 -19.58
CA PRO A 169 1.68 -14.06 -19.63
C PRO A 169 0.21 -13.71 -19.89
N LYS A 170 -0.27 -14.05 -21.09
CA LYS A 170 -1.67 -13.91 -21.46
C LYS A 170 -2.51 -14.76 -20.51
N PRO A 171 -3.64 -14.24 -19.97
CA PRO A 171 -4.54 -15.06 -19.19
C PRO A 171 -4.95 -16.26 -20.05
N LEU A 172 -4.82 -17.46 -19.50
CA LEU A 172 -5.28 -18.68 -20.16
C LEU A 172 -6.77 -18.48 -20.47
N LYS A 173 -7.12 -18.43 -21.76
CA LYS A 173 -8.52 -18.55 -22.18
C LYS A 173 -9.01 -19.89 -21.66
N CYS A 174 -10.07 -19.87 -20.85
CA CYS A 174 -10.68 -21.02 -20.20
C CYS A 174 -10.94 -22.18 -21.17
#